data_AF-A0A1Q3SL35-F1
#
_entry.id   AF-A0A1Q3SL35-F1
#
_cell.length_a   1.000
_cell.length_b   1.000
_cell.length_c   1.000
_cell.angle_alpha   90.00
_cell.angle_beta   90.00
_cell.angle_gamma   90.00
#
_symmetry.space_group_name_H-M   'P 1'
#
loop_
_entity.id
_entity.type
_entity.pdbx_description
1 polymer ?
#
loop_
_entity_poly.entity_id
_entity_poly.type
_entity_poly.pdbx_seq_one_letter_code
_entity_poly.pdbx_strand_id
1 'polypeptide(L)'
;MAKFRKNAKDLNILKKTRLKAGLTATELAEKSKIGIATISRIENNAKGRANTLKKLADTLGVDVELFSDLLDHTNIENKLKATRKGKIKDTEIIGDSVETGEENTQTESSEPNNVITIIAA
;
A
#
# COMPACT_ATOMS: atom_id res chain seq x y z
N MET A 1 -21.62 -37.77 -2.97
CA MET A 1 -21.19 -36.46 -2.41
C MET A 1 -19.71 -36.56 -2.05
N ALA A 2 -18.81 -36.22 -2.98
CA ALA A 2 -17.38 -36.41 -2.77
C ALA A 2 -16.82 -35.33 -1.84
N LYS A 3 -16.39 -35.74 -0.63
CA LYS A 3 -15.61 -34.89 0.27
C LYS A 3 -14.23 -34.70 -0.36
N PHE A 4 -13.96 -33.53 -0.93
CA PHE A 4 -12.62 -33.15 -1.37
C PHE A 4 -11.66 -33.29 -0.18
N ARG A 5 -10.84 -34.35 -0.19
CA ARG A 5 -9.72 -34.49 0.74
C ARG A 5 -8.66 -33.49 0.30
N LYS A 6 -8.68 -32.26 0.84
CA LYS A 6 -7.58 -31.31 0.62
C LYS A 6 -6.30 -31.96 1.13
N ASN A 7 -5.38 -32.26 0.23
CA ASN A 7 -4.04 -32.72 0.56
C ASN A 7 -3.34 -31.66 1.44
N ALA A 8 -2.58 -32.09 2.45
CA ALA A 8 -1.82 -31.18 3.32
C ALA A 8 -0.83 -30.27 2.57
N LYS A 9 -0.52 -30.61 1.32
CA LYS A 9 0.44 -29.92 0.44
C LYS A 9 -0.10 -28.61 -0.16
N ASP A 10 -1.42 -28.44 -0.23
CA ASP A 10 -2.07 -27.31 -0.94
C ASP A 10 -2.57 -26.22 0.01
N LEU A 11 -1.87 -26.00 1.13
CA LEU A 11 -2.19 -24.90 2.03
C LEU A 11 -1.75 -23.57 1.40
N ASN A 12 -2.71 -22.68 1.21
CA ASN A 12 -2.51 -21.30 0.77
C ASN A 12 -1.50 -20.58 1.69
N ILE A 13 -0.69 -19.68 1.12
CA ILE A 13 0.37 -18.96 1.85
C ILE A 13 -0.18 -18.20 3.07
N LEU A 14 -1.36 -17.57 2.96
CA LEU A 14 -2.00 -16.87 4.08
C LEU A 14 -2.28 -17.83 5.24
N LYS A 15 -2.81 -19.01 4.93
CA LYS A 15 -3.13 -20.03 5.93
C LYS A 15 -1.86 -20.56 6.61
N LYS A 16 -0.79 -20.77 5.85
CA LYS A 16 0.52 -21.17 6.39
C LYS A 16 1.06 -20.13 7.36
N THR A 17 1.06 -18.86 6.97
CA THR A 17 1.57 -17.76 7.80
C THR A 17 0.74 -17.59 9.07
N ARG A 18 -0.59 -17.66 8.97
CA ARG A 18 -1.48 -17.60 10.14
C ARG A 18 -1.21 -18.74 11.13
N LEU A 19 -1.05 -19.96 10.65
CA LEU A 19 -0.78 -21.12 11.51
C LEU A 19 0.60 -21.01 12.18
N LYS A 20 1.62 -20.47 11.49
CA LYS A 20 2.93 -20.16 12.08
C LYS A 20 2.84 -19.10 13.17
N ALA A 21 1.93 -18.14 13.04
CA ALA A 21 1.65 -17.13 14.06
C ALA A 21 0.80 -17.66 15.23
N GLY A 22 0.39 -18.94 15.20
CA GLY A 22 -0.41 -19.57 16.27
C GLY A 22 -1.85 -19.05 16.35
N LEU A 23 -2.37 -18.42 15.29
CA LEU A 23 -3.71 -17.82 15.29
C LEU A 23 -4.74 -18.74 14.63
N THR A 24 -5.94 -18.79 15.19
CA THR A 24 -7.15 -19.27 14.52
C THR A 24 -7.65 -18.25 13.49
N ALA A 25 -8.53 -18.68 12.57
CA ALA A 25 -9.13 -17.78 11.59
C ALA A 25 -9.99 -16.68 12.26
N THR A 26 -10.63 -17.01 13.37
CA THR A 26 -11.43 -16.06 14.17
C THR A 26 -10.55 -15.03 14.84
N GLU A 27 -9.44 -15.45 15.48
CA GLU A 27 -8.51 -14.51 16.13
C GLU A 27 -7.84 -13.59 15.09
N LEU A 28 -7.49 -14.11 13.91
CA LEU A 28 -6.97 -13.26 12.84
C LEU A 28 -8.04 -12.26 12.37
N ALA A 29 -9.31 -12.67 12.28
CA ALA A 29 -10.42 -11.79 11.90
C ALA A 29 -10.57 -10.63 12.89
N GLU A 30 -10.58 -10.94 14.19
CA GLU A 30 -10.69 -9.97 15.27
C GLU A 30 -9.51 -8.98 15.27
N LYS A 31 -8.27 -9.49 15.21
CA LYS A 31 -7.06 -8.65 15.23
C LYS A 31 -6.93 -7.76 14.00
N SER A 32 -7.20 -8.30 12.80
CA SER A 32 -7.06 -7.57 11.54
C SER A 32 -8.28 -6.69 11.20
N LYS A 33 -9.38 -6.83 11.95
CA LYS A 33 -10.68 -6.22 11.66
C LYS A 33 -11.20 -6.57 10.25
N ILE A 34 -10.88 -7.77 9.78
CA ILE A 34 -11.36 -8.33 8.51
C ILE A 34 -12.37 -9.44 8.82
N GLY A 35 -13.51 -9.43 8.13
CA GLY A 35 -14.53 -10.46 8.33
C GLY A 35 -14.00 -11.87 8.07
N ILE A 36 -14.35 -12.81 8.95
CA ILE A 36 -13.90 -14.21 8.88
C ILE A 36 -14.21 -14.89 7.54
N ALA A 37 -15.34 -14.53 6.90
CA ALA A 37 -15.70 -15.03 5.58
C ALA A 37 -14.71 -14.58 4.49
N THR A 38 -14.16 -13.37 4.60
CA THR A 38 -13.15 -12.86 3.67
C THR A 38 -11.83 -13.60 3.83
N ILE A 39 -11.40 -13.83 5.08
CA ILE A 39 -10.19 -14.62 5.38
C ILE A 39 -10.35 -16.03 4.84
N SER A 40 -11.46 -16.70 5.14
CA SER A 40 -11.75 -18.05 4.65
C SER A 40 -11.73 -18.12 3.12
N ARG A 41 -12.31 -17.15 2.41
CA ARG A 41 -12.24 -17.08 0.95
C ARG A 41 -10.79 -16.99 0.45
N ILE A 42 -9.98 -16.10 1.02
CA ILE A 42 -8.59 -15.91 0.60
C ILE A 42 -7.76 -17.18 0.89
N GLU A 43 -7.94 -17.81 2.06
CA GLU A 43 -7.29 -19.09 2.39
C GLU A 43 -7.72 -20.24 1.48
N ASN A 44 -8.89 -20.12 0.85
CA ASN A 44 -9.40 -21.06 -0.14
C ASN A 44 -9.11 -20.62 -1.59
N ASN A 45 -8.02 -19.86 -1.80
CA ASN A 45 -7.50 -19.42 -3.10
C ASN A 45 -8.30 -18.31 -3.81
N ALA A 46 -9.13 -17.56 -3.09
CA ALA A 46 -9.67 -16.31 -3.64
C ALA A 46 -8.60 -15.21 -3.62
N LYS A 47 -8.64 -14.32 -4.62
CA LYS A 47 -7.84 -13.09 -4.61
C LYS A 47 -8.42 -12.07 -3.63
N GLY A 48 -7.55 -11.28 -3.02
CA GLY A 48 -7.88 -10.24 -2.06
C GLY A 48 -7.48 -8.85 -2.56
N ARG A 49 -8.17 -7.82 -2.08
CA ARG A 49 -7.78 -6.44 -2.36
C ARG A 49 -6.47 -6.10 -1.65
N ALA A 50 -5.65 -5.24 -2.24
CA ALA A 50 -4.38 -4.79 -1.67
C ALA A 50 -4.53 -4.30 -0.21
N ASN A 51 -5.55 -3.48 0.09
CA ASN A 51 -5.78 -3.00 1.46
C ASN A 51 -6.13 -4.13 2.45
N THR A 52 -6.83 -5.17 2.00
CA THR A 52 -7.14 -6.34 2.83
C THR A 52 -5.89 -7.15 3.11
N LEU A 53 -5.08 -7.42 2.08
CA LEU A 53 -3.83 -8.17 2.23
C LEU A 53 -2.82 -7.42 3.10
N LYS A 54 -2.73 -6.10 2.97
CA LYS A 54 -1.89 -5.25 3.82
C LYS A 54 -2.28 -5.39 5.30
N LYS A 55 -3.56 -5.23 5.65
CA LYS A 55 -4.03 -5.39 7.04
C LYS A 55 -3.72 -6.76 7.63
N LEU A 56 -3.85 -7.81 6.81
CA LEU A 56 -3.51 -9.17 7.23
C LEU A 56 -2.01 -9.32 7.44
N ALA A 57 -1.17 -8.74 6.57
CA ALA A 57 0.28 -8.74 6.69
C ALA A 57 0.74 -7.99 7.95
N ASP A 58 0.22 -6.78 8.17
CA ASP A 58 0.49 -5.96 9.36
C ASP A 58 0.13 -6.71 10.65
N THR A 59 -1.01 -7.42 10.65
CA THR A 59 -1.46 -8.21 11.82
C THR A 59 -0.59 -9.45 12.07
N LEU A 60 -0.06 -10.05 10.99
CA LEU A 60 0.79 -11.23 11.05
C LEU A 60 2.28 -10.87 11.25
N GLY A 61 2.64 -9.58 11.21
CA GLY A 61 4.02 -9.11 11.33
C GLY A 61 4.90 -9.55 10.15
N VAL A 62 4.33 -9.67 8.95
CA VAL A 62 5.05 -10.08 7.73
C VAL A 62 4.96 -9.00 6.67
N ASP A 63 5.86 -9.06 5.69
CA ASP A 63 5.78 -8.19 4.50
C ASP A 63 4.56 -8.55 3.64
N VAL A 64 3.87 -7.53 3.12
CA VAL A 64 2.74 -7.69 2.21
C VAL A 64 3.15 -8.34 0.88
N GLU A 65 4.42 -8.22 0.47
CA GLU A 65 4.98 -8.89 -0.70
C GLU A 65 4.83 -10.41 -0.65
N LEU A 66 4.80 -11.00 0.56
CA LEU A 66 4.53 -12.43 0.74
C LEU A 66 3.15 -12.85 0.17
N PHE A 67 2.24 -11.90 0.03
CA PHE A 67 0.89 -12.09 -0.48
C PHE A 67 0.72 -11.55 -1.91
N SER A 68 1.80 -11.25 -2.63
CA SER A 68 1.77 -10.77 -4.03
C SER A 68 0.85 -11.61 -4.91
N ASP A 69 0.97 -12.94 -4.80
CA ASP A 69 0.21 -13.90 -5.58
C ASP A 69 -1.27 -13.97 -5.20
N LEU A 70 -1.68 -13.28 -4.13
CA LEU A 70 -3.07 -13.17 -3.70
C LEU A 70 -3.71 -11.86 -4.15
N LEU A 71 -2.98 -10.92 -4.76
CA LEU A 71 -3.54 -9.63 -5.16
C LEU A 71 -4.58 -9.78 -6.28
N ASP A 72 -5.69 -9.07 -6.09
CA ASP A 72 -6.68 -8.79 -7.11
C ASP A 72 -6.33 -7.49 -7.84
N HIS A 73 -5.94 -7.58 -9.11
CA HIS A 73 -5.55 -6.43 -9.93
C HIS A 73 -6.75 -5.70 -10.58
N THR A 74 -7.99 -6.13 -10.34
CA THR A 74 -9.17 -5.71 -11.12
C THR A 74 -9.73 -4.29 -10.84
N ASN A 75 -9.00 -3.38 -10.18
CA ASN A 75 -9.59 -2.11 -9.70
C ASN A 75 -8.83 -0.81 -10.04
N ILE A 76 -7.98 -0.80 -11.06
CA ILE A 76 -7.32 0.44 -11.51
C ILE A 76 -8.18 1.22 -12.53
N GLU A 77 -8.92 0.52 -13.39
CA GLU A 77 -9.58 1.14 -14.56
C GLU A 77 -10.86 1.92 -14.24
N ASN A 78 -11.58 1.58 -13.16
CA ASN A 78 -12.90 2.15 -12.88
C ASN A 78 -12.86 3.51 -12.16
N LYS A 79 -11.77 3.85 -11.47
CA LYS A 79 -11.63 5.17 -10.80
C LYS A 79 -11.34 6.32 -11.77
N LEU A 80 -10.70 6.06 -12.91
CA LEU A 80 -10.41 7.08 -13.94
C LEU A 80 -11.64 7.51 -14.75
N LYS A 81 -12.70 6.68 -14.79
CA LYS A 81 -13.94 6.98 -15.52
C LYS A 81 -14.93 7.82 -14.72
N ALA A 82 -14.86 7.79 -13.39
CA ALA A 82 -15.80 8.52 -12.51
C ALA A 82 -15.45 10.01 -12.32
N THR A 83 -14.22 10.44 -12.59
CA THR A 83 -13.78 11.84 -12.39
C THR A 83 -13.84 12.72 -13.64
N ARG A 84 -14.10 12.16 -14.83
CA ARG A 84 -14.21 12.91 -16.11
C ARG A 84 -15.61 13.51 -16.40
N LYS A 85 -16.46 13.66 -15.39
CA LYS A 85 -17.80 14.29 -15.56
C LYS A 85 -17.98 15.43 -14.58
N GLY A 86 -17.16 16.47 -14.72
CA GLY A 86 -17.23 17.65 -13.86
C GLY A 86 -16.42 18.85 -14.37
N LYS A 87 -17.04 19.64 -15.25
CA LYS A 87 -16.87 21.10 -15.37
C LYS A 87 -15.44 21.62 -15.62
N ILE A 88 -15.05 21.67 -16.90
CA ILE A 88 -14.31 22.84 -17.40
C ILE A 88 -15.27 24.03 -17.24
N LYS A 89 -14.99 24.91 -16.27
CA LYS A 89 -15.55 26.26 -16.27
C LYS A 89 -14.49 27.13 -16.90
N ASP A 90 -14.84 27.75 -18.01
CA ASP A 90 -14.08 28.78 -18.67
C ASP A 90 -13.69 29.83 -17.61
N THR A 91 -12.39 29.94 -17.33
CA THR A 91 -11.85 31.13 -16.68
C THR A 91 -11.12 31.86 -17.77
N GLU A 92 -11.81 32.89 -18.28
CA GLU A 92 -11.22 33.93 -19.10
C GLU A 92 -9.93 34.39 -18.41
N ILE A 93 -8.79 34.09 -19.02
CA ILE A 93 -7.55 34.78 -18.72
C ILE A 93 -7.72 36.15 -19.39
N ILE A 94 -8.20 37.12 -18.61
CA ILE A 94 -8.10 38.54 -18.98
C ILE A 94 -6.61 38.84 -18.96
N GLY A 95 -6.04 38.95 -20.16
CA GLY A 95 -4.73 39.54 -20.34
C GLY A 95 -4.84 41.03 -19.99
N ASP A 96 -4.03 41.47 -19.05
CA ASP A 96 -3.46 42.80 -19.12
C ASP A 96 -1.98 42.69 -18.77
N SER A 97 -1.19 43.06 -19.77
CA SER A 97 0.26 43.17 -19.75
C SER A 97 0.69 44.29 -18.81
N VAL A 98 1.67 44.07 -17.93
CA VAL A 98 2.69 45.08 -17.62
C VAL A 98 4.04 44.41 -17.44
N GLU A 99 4.98 44.91 -18.23
CA GLU A 99 6.37 44.56 -18.43
C GLU A 99 7.33 45.11 -17.36
N THR A 100 8.47 44.43 -17.24
CA THR A 100 9.86 44.96 -17.07
C THR A 100 10.45 45.31 -15.70
N GLY A 101 11.73 44.90 -15.58
CA GLY A 101 12.75 45.30 -14.59
C GLY A 101 13.29 44.11 -13.79
N GLU A 102 14.35 43.39 -14.21
CA GLU A 102 15.80 43.70 -14.03
C GLU A 102 16.16 43.91 -12.54
N GLU A 103 17.20 43.37 -11.88
CA GLU A 103 18.40 42.61 -12.23
C GLU A 103 18.98 42.01 -10.90
N ASN A 104 19.61 40.83 -10.99
CA ASN A 104 20.89 40.40 -10.40
C ASN A 104 21.32 40.73 -8.93
N THR A 105 21.68 39.72 -8.13
CA THR A 105 23.07 39.41 -7.68
C THR A 105 23.15 38.41 -6.49
N GLN A 106 24.26 37.66 -6.50
CA GLN A 106 24.71 36.56 -5.63
C GLN A 106 24.70 36.84 -4.11
N THR A 107 24.58 35.81 -3.28
CA THR A 107 25.71 35.22 -2.52
C THR A 107 25.27 34.19 -1.48
N GLU A 108 26.19 33.25 -1.26
CA GLU A 108 26.17 32.10 -0.38
C GLU A 108 26.08 32.46 1.12
N SER A 109 25.32 31.68 1.88
CA SER A 109 25.50 31.47 3.33
C SER A 109 24.79 30.16 3.68
N SER A 110 25.23 29.23 4.51
CA SER A 110 26.45 29.03 5.29
C SER A 110 26.13 27.77 6.11
N GLU A 111 26.67 26.60 5.75
CA GLU A 111 26.64 25.44 6.65
C GLU A 111 27.96 25.38 7.43
N PRO A 112 27.95 25.50 8.78
CA PRO A 112 29.19 25.36 9.54
C PRO A 112 29.54 23.89 9.78
N ASN A 113 30.61 23.48 9.10
CA ASN A 113 31.76 22.70 9.58
C ASN A 113 31.53 21.52 10.55
N ASN A 114 31.66 20.34 9.96
CA ASN A 114 32.03 19.07 10.55
C ASN A 114 33.39 19.17 11.29
N VAL A 115 33.38 19.14 12.63
CA VAL A 115 34.60 19.20 13.45
C VAL A 115 35.28 17.84 13.44
N ILE A 116 36.48 17.80 12.86
CA ILE A 116 37.38 16.64 12.82
C ILE A 116 37.90 16.35 14.23
N THR A 117 37.67 15.12 14.67
CA THR A 117 38.33 14.46 15.81
C THR A 117 39.85 14.47 15.63
N ILE A 118 40.57 15.18 16.50
CA ILE A 118 42.03 15.02 16.62
C ILE A 118 42.31 14.16 17.85
N ILE A 119 42.87 12.99 17.56
CA ILE A 119 43.55 12.07 18.47
C ILE A 119 44.80 12.78 19.01
N ALA A 120 44.98 12.78 20.33
CA ALA A 120 46.26 13.07 20.96
C ALA A 120 46.68 11.87 21.82
N ALA A 121 47.91 11.44 21.58
CA ALA A 121 48.63 10.31 22.15
C ALA A 121 49.05 10.55 23.61
#